data_AF-A0A767XG02-F1
#
_entry.id   AF-A0A767XG02-F1
#
_cell.length_a   1.000
_cell.length_b   1.000
_cell.length_c   1.000
_cell.angle_alpha   90.00
_cell.angle_beta   90.00
_cell.angle_gamma   90.00
#
_symmetry.space_group_name_H-M   'P 1'
#
loop_
_entity.id
_entity.type
_entity.pdbx_description
1 polymer ?
#
loop_
_entity_poly.entity_id
_entity_poly.type
_entity_poly.pdbx_seq_one_letter_code
_entity_poly.pdbx_strand_id
1 'polypeptide(L)'
;VAEAVRSGAFDYLVKPIAYERLGQTLTRYQQRRRMLASADSASQKQIDEMFNAYARGEPKGDLPTGIDALTLNAVMRLFADPTVRHTAETVAQALTISRTTSRRYLEYCASQHLIVAEIIHGKVGRPQRIYHGG
;
A
#
# COMPACT_ATOMS: atom_id res chain seq x y z
N VAL A 1 6.56 -10.08 28.31
CA VAL A 1 6.18 -9.25 27.13
C VAL A 1 5.99 -7.79 27.52
N ALA A 2 5.11 -7.46 28.48
CA ALA A 2 4.84 -6.07 28.88
C ALA A 2 6.09 -5.27 29.32
N GLU A 3 7.04 -5.93 30.00
CA GLU A 3 8.30 -5.30 30.42
C GLU A 3 9.25 -5.02 29.24
N ALA A 4 9.36 -5.93 28.28
CA ALA A 4 10.16 -5.73 27.07
C ALA A 4 9.64 -4.55 26.23
N VAL A 5 8.31 -4.43 26.10
CA VAL A 5 7.68 -3.30 25.39
C VAL A 5 7.97 -1.98 26.11
N ARG A 6 7.89 -1.94 27.44
CA ARG A 6 8.24 -0.75 28.25
C ARG A 6 9.72 -0.37 28.14
N SER A 7 10.60 -1.35 27.94
CA SER A 7 12.03 -1.11 27.68
C SER A 7 12.36 -0.76 26.23
N GLY A 8 11.35 -0.52 25.39
CA GLY A 8 11.54 -0.09 24.00
C GLY A 8 11.80 -1.22 23.00
N ALA A 9 11.48 -2.46 23.35
CA ALA A 9 11.55 -3.56 22.39
C ALA A 9 10.62 -3.29 21.19
N PHE A 10 11.17 -3.45 19.99
CA PHE A 10 10.48 -3.14 18.73
C PHE A 10 9.36 -4.13 18.39
N ASP A 11 9.62 -5.43 18.60
CA ASP A 11 8.71 -6.55 18.32
C ASP A 11 9.12 -7.75 19.22
N TYR A 12 8.25 -8.75 19.34
CA TYR A 12 8.53 -9.99 20.08
C TYR A 12 8.24 -11.21 19.22
N LEU A 13 9.13 -12.21 19.28
CA LEU A 13 9.01 -13.46 18.53
C LEU A 13 8.99 -14.63 19.51
N VAL A 14 7.90 -15.40 19.48
CA VAL A 14 7.75 -16.61 20.30
C VAL A 14 8.27 -17.79 19.51
N LYS A 15 9.06 -18.65 20.16
CA LYS A 15 9.57 -19.88 19.53
C LYS A 15 8.46 -20.94 19.40
N PRO A 16 8.52 -21.81 18.38
CA PRO A 16 9.46 -21.80 17.27
C PRO A 16 9.16 -20.66 16.29
N ILE A 17 10.21 -19.98 15.82
CA ILE A 17 10.07 -18.76 15.02
C ILE A 17 9.83 -19.16 13.56
N ALA A 18 8.71 -18.74 12.99
CA ALA A 18 8.47 -18.85 11.56
C ALA A 18 9.39 -17.88 10.79
N TYR A 19 10.04 -18.36 9.73
CA TYR A 19 10.96 -17.55 8.90
C TYR A 19 10.27 -16.29 8.34
N GLU A 20 9.03 -16.44 7.87
CA GLU A 20 8.20 -15.33 7.37
C GLU A 20 7.99 -14.26 8.45
N ARG A 21 7.69 -14.68 9.69
CA ARG A 21 7.45 -13.76 10.80
C ARG A 21 8.72 -12.97 11.15
N LEU A 22 9.88 -13.63 11.13
CA LEU A 22 11.16 -12.94 11.32
C LEU A 22 11.41 -11.92 10.20
N GLY A 23 11.16 -12.29 8.94
CA GLY A 23 11.30 -11.40 7.79
C GLY A 23 10.41 -10.16 7.88
N GLN A 24 9.18 -10.32 8.37
CA GLN A 24 8.25 -9.22 8.64
C GLN A 24 8.80 -8.26 9.71
N THR A 25 9.28 -8.80 10.85
CA THR A 25 9.86 -8.00 11.93
C THR A 25 11.06 -7.19 11.45
N LEU A 26 12.00 -7.82 10.71
CA LEU A 26 13.19 -7.14 10.19
C LEU A 26 12.85 -6.06 9.16
N THR A 27 11.89 -6.33 8.28
CA THR A 27 11.42 -5.36 7.29
C THR A 27 10.82 -4.12 7.96
N ARG A 28 9.95 -4.33 8.96
CA ARG A 28 9.35 -3.24 9.73
C ARG A 28 10.41 -2.44 10.48
N TYR A 29 11.44 -3.10 11.04
CA TYR A 29 12.53 -2.43 11.73
C TYR A 29 13.36 -1.55 10.79
N GLN A 30 13.69 -2.05 9.60
CA GLN A 30 14.43 -1.28 8.59
C GLN A 30 13.65 -0.04 8.14
N GLN A 31 12.35 -0.17 7.91
CA GLN A 31 11.48 0.95 7.55
C GLN A 31 11.46 2.02 8.64
N ARG A 32 11.25 1.63 9.90
CA ARG A 32 11.28 2.56 11.06
C ARG A 32 12.62 3.28 11.18
N ARG A 33 13.75 2.57 10.99
CA ARG A 33 15.09 3.16 11.02
C ARG A 33 15.29 4.21 9.92
N ARG A 34 14.83 3.95 8.70
CA ARG A 34 14.87 4.93 7.60
C ARG A 34 14.02 6.16 7.90
N MET A 35 12.83 5.95 8.45
CA MET A 35 11.92 7.05 8.79
C MET A 35 12.47 7.95 9.90
N LEU A 36 13.04 7.36 10.95
CA LEU A 36 13.70 8.13 12.02
C LEU A 36 14.92 8.91 11.51
N ALA A 37 15.67 8.36 10.55
CA ALA A 37 16.78 9.07 9.91
C ALA A 37 16.31 10.23 9.02
N SER A 38 15.08 10.21 8.52
CA SER A 38 14.47 11.30 7.76
C SER A 38 13.66 12.28 8.62
N ALA A 39 13.52 12.02 9.92
CA ALA A 39 12.63 12.78 10.81
C ALA A 39 13.19 14.14 11.22
N ASP A 40 14.48 14.43 10.99
CA ASP A 40 15.10 15.73 11.27
C ASP A 40 14.48 16.90 10.48
N SER A 41 13.62 16.63 9.49
CA SER A 41 12.86 17.62 8.72
C SER A 41 11.37 17.29 8.57
N ALA A 42 10.84 16.31 9.32
CA ALA A 42 9.47 15.85 9.16
C ALA A 42 8.45 16.69 9.94
N SER A 43 7.36 17.07 9.29
CA SER A 43 6.23 17.77 9.91
C SER A 43 5.42 16.85 10.83
N GLN A 44 4.73 17.41 11.83
CA GLN A 44 3.88 16.67 12.77
C GLN A 44 2.87 15.74 12.06
N LYS A 45 2.30 16.16 10.93
CA LYS A 45 1.38 15.34 10.13
C LYS A 45 2.04 14.07 9.58
N GLN A 46 3.30 14.16 9.15
CA GLN A 46 4.08 13.00 8.69
C GLN A 46 4.45 12.07 9.85
N ILE A 47 4.68 12.64 11.04
CA ILE A 47 4.90 11.87 12.27
C ILE A 47 3.63 11.11 12.66
N ASP A 48 2.46 11.77 12.59
CA ASP A 48 1.18 11.15 12.94
C ASP A 48 0.75 10.05 11.95
N GLU A 49 0.94 10.27 10.65
CA GLU A 49 0.75 9.23 9.62
C GLU A 49 1.71 8.04 9.83
N MET A 50 2.96 8.32 10.20
CA MET A 50 3.98 7.31 10.50
C MET A 50 3.62 6.48 11.74
N PHE A 51 3.13 7.11 12.81
CA PHE A 51 2.72 6.41 14.02
C PHE A 51 1.40 5.64 13.83
N ASN A 52 0.44 6.18 13.07
CA ASN A 52 -0.83 5.51 12.79
C ASN A 52 -0.66 4.26 11.90
N ALA A 53 0.22 4.32 10.89
CA ALA A 53 0.56 3.14 10.07
C ALA A 53 1.22 2.02 10.90
N TYR A 54 1.97 2.39 11.95
CA TYR A 54 2.67 1.45 12.83
C TYR A 54 1.77 0.89 13.95
N ALA A 55 0.91 1.73 14.55
CA ALA A 55 0.02 1.36 15.66
C ALA A 55 -1.13 0.44 15.21
N ARG A 56 -1.60 0.56 13.96
CA ARG A 56 -2.67 -0.30 13.45
C ARG A 56 -2.24 -1.73 13.17
N GLY A 57 -0.95 -2.06 13.32
CA GLY A 57 -0.45 -3.42 13.16
C GLY A 57 -0.95 -4.06 11.87
N GLU A 58 -1.14 -3.25 10.81
CA GLU A 58 -1.75 -3.74 9.59
C GLU A 58 -0.88 -4.91 9.13
N PRO A 59 -1.46 -6.10 9.03
CA PRO A 59 -0.78 -7.16 8.35
C PRO A 59 -0.53 -6.58 6.96
N LYS A 60 0.74 -6.46 6.56
CA LYS A 60 1.03 -6.74 5.17
C LYS A 60 0.68 -8.22 5.00
N GLY A 61 -0.62 -8.49 4.91
CA GLY A 61 -1.13 -9.80 4.55
C GLY A 61 -0.49 -10.11 3.22
N ASP A 62 -0.08 -11.36 3.05
CA ASP A 62 0.41 -11.82 1.77
C ASP A 62 -0.55 -11.33 0.69
N LEU A 63 0.01 -10.62 -0.30
CA LEU A 63 -0.79 -10.05 -1.37
C LEU A 63 -1.62 -11.19 -1.98
N PRO A 64 -2.90 -10.94 -2.35
CA PRO A 64 -3.73 -11.96 -2.95
C PRO A 64 -3.02 -12.59 -4.15
N THR A 65 -3.23 -13.88 -4.37
CA THR A 65 -2.64 -14.58 -5.52
C THR A 65 -2.95 -13.82 -6.81
N GLY A 66 -1.89 -13.49 -7.58
CA GLY A 66 -2.01 -12.69 -8.80
C GLY A 66 -1.89 -11.17 -8.62
N ILE A 67 -1.54 -10.69 -7.42
CA ILE A 67 -1.09 -9.33 -7.13
C ILE A 67 0.39 -9.37 -6.74
N ASP A 68 1.25 -8.80 -7.58
CA ASP A 68 2.67 -8.64 -7.35
C ASP A 68 2.97 -7.26 -6.71
N ALA A 69 3.88 -7.24 -5.74
CA ALA A 69 4.19 -6.04 -4.97
C ALA A 69 4.84 -4.94 -5.83
N LEU A 70 5.69 -5.30 -6.80
CA LEU A 70 6.39 -4.32 -7.63
C LEU A 70 5.40 -3.61 -8.55
N THR A 71 4.52 -4.39 -9.19
CA THR A 71 3.48 -3.87 -10.08
C THR A 71 2.46 -3.04 -9.31
N LEU A 72 2.05 -3.48 -8.11
CA LEU A 72 1.14 -2.73 -7.24
C LEU A 72 1.72 -1.35 -6.88
N ASN A 73 3.00 -1.29 -6.50
CA ASN A 73 3.67 -0.02 -6.21
C ASN A 73 3.73 0.90 -7.44
N ALA A 74 3.97 0.35 -8.63
CA ALA A 74 3.95 1.12 -9.88
C ALA A 74 2.56 1.70 -10.17
N VAL A 75 1.50 0.93 -9.96
CA VAL A 75 0.10 1.41 -10.08
C VAL A 75 -0.19 2.53 -9.08
N MET A 76 0.17 2.36 -7.81
CA MET A 76 -0.07 3.39 -6.77
C MET A 76 0.64 4.72 -7.07
N ARG A 77 1.84 4.68 -7.67
CA ARG A 77 2.58 5.89 -8.05
C ARG A 77 1.85 6.75 -9.08
N LEU A 78 1.01 6.16 -9.93
CA LEU A 78 0.19 6.92 -10.88
C LEU A 78 -0.88 7.78 -10.19
N PHE A 79 -1.21 7.48 -8.93
CA PHE A 79 -2.20 8.21 -8.14
C PHE A 79 -1.55 9.06 -7.02
N ALA A 80 -0.24 9.31 -7.09
CA ALA A 80 0.45 10.15 -6.11
C ALA A 80 -0.02 11.61 -6.14
N ASP A 81 -0.49 12.08 -7.30
CA ASP A 81 -1.18 13.35 -7.45
C ASP A 81 -2.71 13.12 -7.32
N PRO A 82 -3.37 13.70 -6.30
CA PRO A 82 -4.81 13.53 -6.06
C PRO A 82 -5.71 14.01 -7.20
N THR A 83 -5.20 14.86 -8.09
CA THR A 83 -5.97 15.42 -9.21
C THR A 83 -6.05 14.46 -10.40
N VAL A 84 -5.18 13.45 -10.44
CA VAL A 84 -5.07 12.51 -11.55
C VAL A 84 -6.21 11.51 -11.51
N ARG A 85 -6.79 11.29 -12.69
CA ARG A 85 -7.84 10.31 -12.91
C ARG A 85 -7.43 9.34 -14.00
N HIS A 86 -7.58 8.06 -13.74
CA HIS A 86 -7.19 7.01 -14.66
C HIS A 86 -8.31 6.00 -14.88
N THR A 87 -8.43 5.52 -16.11
CA THR A 87 -9.16 4.29 -16.41
C THR A 87 -8.20 3.09 -16.43
N ALA A 88 -8.75 1.88 -16.40
CA ALA A 88 -7.93 0.67 -16.57
C ALA A 88 -7.11 0.66 -17.88
N GLU A 89 -7.62 1.30 -18.94
CA GLU A 89 -6.92 1.48 -20.22
C GLU A 89 -5.73 2.44 -20.08
N THR A 90 -5.91 3.59 -19.42
CA THR A 90 -4.81 4.55 -19.26
C THR A 90 -3.69 4.01 -18.39
N VAL A 91 -4.00 3.23 -17.33
CA VAL A 91 -2.97 2.56 -16.51
C VAL A 91 -2.27 1.45 -17.29
N ALA A 92 -3.01 0.68 -18.09
CA ALA A 92 -2.44 -0.36 -18.94
C ALA A 92 -1.41 0.21 -19.92
N GLN A 93 -1.73 1.37 -20.51
CA GLN A 93 -0.83 2.08 -21.41
C GLN A 93 0.37 2.68 -20.67
N ALA A 94 0.15 3.32 -19.51
CA ALA A 94 1.22 3.95 -18.73
C ALA A 94 2.25 2.94 -18.21
N LEU A 95 1.81 1.74 -17.80
CA LEU A 95 2.69 0.71 -17.24
C LEU A 95 3.07 -0.38 -18.25
N THR A 96 2.63 -0.28 -19.50
CA THR A 96 2.86 -1.28 -20.55
C THR A 96 2.46 -2.69 -20.10
N ILE A 97 1.26 -2.81 -19.52
CA ILE A 97 0.65 -4.08 -19.06
C ILE A 97 -0.69 -4.30 -19.75
N SER A 98 -1.24 -5.52 -19.68
CA SER A 98 -2.56 -5.78 -20.25
C SER A 98 -3.67 -5.02 -19.49
N ARG A 99 -4.76 -4.70 -20.20
CA ARG A 99 -5.95 -4.07 -19.58
C ARG A 99 -6.54 -4.91 -18.45
N THR A 100 -6.51 -6.24 -18.57
CA THR A 100 -7.01 -7.16 -17.54
C THR A 100 -6.14 -7.14 -16.30
N THR A 101 -4.81 -7.09 -16.47
CA THR A 101 -3.87 -6.95 -15.36
C THR A 101 -4.07 -5.60 -14.67
N SER A 102 -4.06 -4.49 -15.40
CA SER A 102 -4.32 -3.14 -14.87
C SER A 102 -5.63 -3.09 -14.05
N ARG A 103 -6.73 -3.61 -14.61
CA ARG A 103 -8.02 -3.67 -13.92
C ARG A 103 -7.94 -4.43 -12.60
N ARG A 104 -7.25 -5.58 -12.56
CA ARG A 104 -7.07 -6.37 -11.35
C ARG A 104 -6.40 -5.56 -10.23
N TYR A 105 -5.32 -4.84 -10.54
CA TYR A 105 -4.64 -4.00 -9.56
C TYR A 105 -5.52 -2.84 -9.09
N LEU A 106 -6.24 -2.19 -10.01
CA LEU A 106 -7.16 -1.10 -9.65
C LEU A 106 -8.33 -1.57 -8.78
N GLU A 107 -8.90 -2.74 -9.08
CA GLU A 107 -9.95 -3.37 -8.25
C GLU A 107 -9.41 -3.72 -6.86
N TYR A 108 -8.18 -4.27 -6.78
CA TYR A 108 -7.51 -4.50 -5.51
C TYR A 108 -7.33 -3.21 -4.71
N CYS A 109 -6.74 -2.17 -5.31
CA CYS A 109 -6.54 -0.88 -4.63
C CYS A 109 -7.86 -0.26 -4.16
N ALA A 110 -8.91 -0.32 -4.99
CA ALA A 110 -10.23 0.18 -4.63
C ALA A 110 -10.85 -0.61 -3.46
N SER A 111 -10.72 -1.95 -3.45
CA SER A 111 -11.19 -2.79 -2.34
C SER A 111 -10.49 -2.48 -1.01
N GLN A 112 -9.24 -2.02 -1.07
CA GLN A 112 -8.44 -1.61 0.08
C GLN A 112 -8.63 -0.12 0.43
N HIS A 113 -9.56 0.57 -0.22
CA HIS A 113 -9.83 2.01 -0.05
C HIS A 113 -8.61 2.91 -0.30
N LEU A 114 -7.64 2.45 -1.10
CA LEU A 114 -6.45 3.22 -1.47
C LEU A 114 -6.74 4.21 -2.61
N ILE A 115 -7.73 3.90 -3.42
CA ILE A 115 -8.25 4.74 -4.52
C ILE A 115 -9.77 4.63 -4.54
N VAL A 116 -10.43 5.62 -5.12
CA VAL A 116 -11.88 5.63 -5.33
C VAL A 116 -12.18 5.19 -6.76
N ALA A 117 -13.24 4.41 -6.94
CA ALA A 117 -13.71 3.96 -8.24
C ALA A 117 -15.11 4.52 -8.52
N GLU A 118 -15.24 5.29 -9.60
CA GLU A 118 -16.51 5.88 -10.04
C GLU A 118 -16.94 5.30 -11.38
N ILE A 119 -18.25 5.14 -11.57
CA ILE A 119 -18.80 4.69 -12.85
C ILE A 119 -19.01 5.91 -13.74
N ILE A 120 -18.38 5.89 -14.90
CA ILE A 120 -18.61 6.84 -15.99
C ILE A 120 -19.31 6.14 -17.16
N HIS A 121 -20.18 6.88 -17.85
CA HIS A 121 -20.88 6.37 -19.01
C HIS A 121 -19.91 6.34 -20.20
N GLY A 122 -19.43 5.14 -20.53
CA GLY A 122 -18.52 4.91 -21.66
C GLY A 122 -19.25 4.97 -23.02
N LYS A 123 -18.54 4.61 -24.10
CA LYS A 123 -19.15 4.47 -25.43
C LYS A 123 -20.25 3.40 -25.39
N VAL A 124 -21.48 3.85 -25.63
CA VAL A 124 -22.76 3.12 -25.81
C VAL A 124 -22.81 1.72 -25.20
N GLY A 125 -23.45 1.61 -24.03
CA GLY A 125 -23.90 0.33 -23.45
C GLY A 125 -22.90 -0.42 -22.57
N ARG A 126 -21.65 0.06 -22.41
CA ARG A 126 -20.67 -0.53 -21.49
C ARG A 126 -20.23 0.49 -20.44
N PRO A 127 -20.62 0.34 -19.16
CA PRO A 127 -20.14 1.23 -18.10
C PRO A 127 -18.62 1.12 -17.97
N GLN A 128 -17.94 2.26 -17.91
CA GLN A 128 -16.50 2.33 -17.71
C GLN A 128 -16.23 2.84 -16.29
N ARG A 129 -15.13 2.41 -15.68
CA ARG A 129 -14.70 2.91 -14.37
C ARG A 129 -13.57 3.90 -14.55
N ILE A 130 -13.67 5.02 -13.84
CA ILE A 130 -12.57 5.94 -13.61
C ILE A 130 -12.13 5.81 -12.15
N TYR A 131 -10.84 5.90 -11.93
CA TYR A 131 -10.20 5.76 -10.62
C TYR A 131 -9.45 7.04 -10.29
N HIS A 132 -9.43 7.44 -9.03
CA HIS A 132 -8.69 8.61 -8.54
C HIS A 132 -8.24 8.43 -7.08
N GLY A 133 -7.32 9.28 -6.62
CA GLY A 133 -6.91 9.32 -5.21
C GLY A 133 -8.09 9.66 -4.30
N GLY A 134 -8.11 9.06 -3.10
CA GLY A 134 -9.06 9.37 -2.03
C GLY A 134 -8.72 10.66 -1.29
#